data_AF-A0A318L8M5-F1
#
_entry.id   AF-A0A318L8M5-F1
#
_cell.length_a   1.000
_cell.length_b   1.000
_cell.length_c   1.000
_cell.angle_alpha   90.00
_cell.angle_beta   90.00
_cell.angle_gamma   90.00
#
_symmetry.space_group_name_H-M   'P 1'
#
loop_
_entity.id
_entity.type
_entity.pdbx_description
1 polymer ?
#
loop_
_entity_poly.entity_id
_entity_poly.type
_entity_poly.pdbx_seq_one_letter_code
_entity_poly.pdbx_strand_id
1 'polypeptide(L)'
;MSVEALAAAIWRALDLLARVRADAEHVAGLLGEARDAYAAVLYGANDPEAKQLPVSASQAAEAATAVHGPLRTVDESLRAYLHELGATGRDPTTPPRRPDPTPAPAPTAPGVPAPDGSRYPTEAAWCVDMLPCRVRAGQPSTAPWASPTAVSCH
;
A
#
# COMPACT_ATOMS: atom_id res chain seq x y z
N MET A 1 -25.61 -21.95 -22.58
CA MET A 1 -25.19 -21.58 -21.20
C MET A 1 -26.31 -21.99 -20.26
N SER A 2 -26.04 -22.78 -19.21
CA SER A 2 -27.08 -23.19 -18.26
C SER A 2 -27.43 -22.03 -17.31
N VAL A 3 -28.61 -22.10 -16.68
CA VAL A 3 -29.05 -21.14 -15.65
C VAL A 3 -28.05 -21.11 -14.48
N GLU A 4 -27.53 -22.27 -14.08
CA GLU A 4 -26.50 -22.39 -13.05
C GLU A 4 -25.19 -21.68 -13.44
N ALA A 5 -24.76 -21.82 -14.69
CA ALA A 5 -23.55 -21.14 -15.18
C ALA A 5 -23.73 -19.61 -15.21
N LEU A 6 -24.92 -19.12 -15.56
CA LEU A 6 -25.26 -17.71 -15.50
C LEU A 6 -25.28 -17.20 -14.06
N ALA A 7 -25.97 -17.89 -13.15
CA ALA A 7 -26.02 -17.52 -11.74
C ALA A 7 -24.62 -17.47 -11.11
N ALA A 8 -23.76 -18.45 -11.42
CA ALA A 8 -22.36 -18.45 -10.97
C ALA A 8 -21.56 -17.27 -11.51
N ALA A 9 -21.77 -16.87 -12.77
CA ALA A 9 -21.14 -15.69 -13.35
C ALA A 9 -21.60 -14.40 -12.67
N ILE A 10 -22.88 -14.28 -12.35
CA ILE A 10 -23.43 -13.11 -11.66
C ILE A 10 -22.90 -13.02 -10.22
N TRP A 11 -22.81 -14.13 -9.50
CA TRP A 11 -22.18 -14.13 -8.17
C TRP A 11 -20.73 -13.67 -8.22
N ARG A 12 -19.95 -14.10 -9.22
CA ARG A 12 -18.58 -13.60 -9.41
C ARG A 12 -18.55 -12.10 -9.71
N ALA A 13 -19.49 -11.60 -10.50
CA ALA A 13 -19.60 -10.17 -10.78
C ALA A 13 -19.91 -9.37 -9.50
N LEU A 14 -20.81 -9.87 -8.64
CA LEU A 14 -21.10 -9.28 -7.33
C LEU A 14 -19.86 -9.26 -6.42
N ASP A 15 -19.10 -10.35 -6.37
CA ASP A 15 -17.84 -10.41 -5.61
C ASP A 15 -16.81 -9.38 -6.12
N LEU A 16 -16.72 -9.20 -7.45
CA LEU A 16 -15.84 -8.20 -8.05
C LEU A 16 -16.31 -6.77 -7.74
N LEU A 17 -17.61 -6.49 -7.82
CA LEU A 17 -18.17 -5.19 -7.45
C LEU A 17 -17.88 -4.84 -5.98
N ALA A 18 -17.99 -5.81 -5.08
CA ALA A 18 -17.65 -5.62 -3.67
C ALA A 18 -16.17 -5.25 -3.48
N ARG A 19 -15.25 -5.89 -4.22
CA ARG A 19 -13.81 -5.55 -4.19
C ARG A 19 -13.54 -4.16 -4.73
N VAL A 20 -14.11 -3.81 -5.88
CA VAL A 20 -13.94 -2.47 -6.49
C VAL A 20 -14.42 -1.37 -5.53
N ARG A 21 -15.53 -1.60 -4.82
CA ARG A 21 -16.00 -0.67 -3.79
C ARG A 21 -15.01 -0.51 -2.63
N ALA A 22 -14.51 -1.63 -2.11
CA ALA A 22 -13.51 -1.59 -1.04
C ALA A 22 -12.21 -0.89 -1.47
N ASP A 23 -11.77 -1.11 -2.72
CA ASP A 23 -10.60 -0.46 -3.28
C ASP A 23 -10.83 1.04 -3.49
N ALA A 24 -12.03 1.45 -3.94
CA ALA A 24 -12.39 2.87 -4.07
C ALA A 24 -12.40 3.60 -2.71
N GLU A 25 -12.94 2.97 -1.66
CA GLU A 25 -12.89 3.49 -0.28
C GLU A 25 -11.45 3.65 0.20
N HIS A 26 -10.60 2.63 -0.06
CA HIS A 26 -9.20 2.67 0.31
C HIS A 26 -8.44 3.81 -0.41
N VAL A 27 -8.63 3.96 -1.71
CA VAL A 27 -8.02 5.04 -2.51
C VAL A 27 -8.49 6.41 -2.04
N ALA A 28 -9.78 6.58 -1.75
CA ALA A 28 -10.30 7.84 -1.20
C ALA A 28 -9.65 8.19 0.15
N GLY A 29 -9.44 7.19 1.01
CA GLY A 29 -8.72 7.35 2.28
C GLY A 29 -7.28 7.82 2.08
N LEU A 30 -6.52 7.16 1.20
CA LEU A 30 -5.13 7.53 0.88
C LEU A 30 -5.03 8.95 0.30
N LEU A 31 -6.00 9.36 -0.52
CA LEU A 31 -6.04 10.72 -1.07
C LEU A 31 -6.37 11.76 0.00
N GLY A 32 -7.20 11.41 0.99
CA GLY A 32 -7.43 12.23 2.18
C GLY A 32 -6.16 12.42 3.01
N GLU A 33 -5.42 11.35 3.27
CA GLU A 33 -4.12 11.42 3.96
C GLU A 33 -3.11 12.27 3.18
N ALA A 34 -3.02 12.09 1.86
CA ALA A 34 -2.15 12.88 1.01
C ALA A 34 -2.51 14.37 1.04
N ARG A 35 -3.81 14.71 0.99
CA ARG A 35 -4.29 16.09 1.15
C ARG A 35 -3.79 16.70 2.46
N ASP A 36 -3.95 15.99 3.56
CA ASP A 36 -3.57 16.49 4.89
C ASP A 36 -2.06 16.66 5.01
N ALA A 37 -1.28 15.74 4.44
CA ALA A 37 0.17 15.84 4.35
C ALA A 37 0.61 17.06 3.51
N TYR A 38 0.01 17.27 2.32
CA TYR A 38 0.31 18.44 1.49
C TYR A 38 -0.09 19.75 2.18
N ALA A 39 -1.25 19.80 2.84
CA ALA A 39 -1.70 20.97 3.56
C ALA A 39 -0.73 21.37 4.69
N ALA A 40 -0.18 20.38 5.41
CA ALA A 40 0.80 20.63 6.46
C ALA A 40 2.14 21.15 5.90
N VAL A 41 2.66 20.52 4.84
CA VAL A 41 3.97 20.90 4.26
C VAL A 41 3.90 22.25 3.54
N LEU A 42 2.77 22.57 2.92
CA LEU A 42 2.58 23.80 2.15
C LEU A 42 2.06 24.97 2.97
N TYR A 43 1.92 24.79 4.29
CA TYR A 43 1.53 25.87 5.19
C TYR A 43 2.57 27.00 5.14
N GLY A 44 2.17 28.16 4.62
CA GLY A 44 3.06 29.32 4.44
C GLY A 44 3.87 29.34 3.15
N ALA A 45 3.72 28.35 2.26
CA ALA A 45 4.29 28.44 0.92
C ALA A 45 3.63 29.60 0.13
N ASN A 46 4.44 30.34 -0.63
CA ASN A 46 3.93 31.41 -1.50
C ASN A 46 3.71 30.98 -2.95
N ASP A 47 3.96 29.70 -3.26
CA ASP A 47 3.75 29.13 -4.58
C ASP A 47 2.25 28.83 -4.82
N PRO A 48 1.60 29.49 -5.80
CA PRO A 48 0.20 29.26 -6.11
C PRO A 48 -0.08 27.88 -6.73
N GLU A 49 0.88 27.27 -7.44
CA GLU A 49 0.69 25.94 -8.04
C GLU A 49 0.72 24.85 -6.97
N ALA A 50 1.68 24.93 -6.05
CA ALA A 50 1.75 24.00 -4.92
C ALA A 50 0.44 24.03 -4.08
N LYS A 51 -0.17 25.20 -3.90
CA LYS A 51 -1.45 25.35 -3.19
C LYS A 51 -2.62 24.61 -3.84
N GLN A 52 -2.52 24.22 -5.11
CA GLN A 52 -3.54 23.41 -5.77
C GLN A 52 -3.48 21.93 -5.39
N LEU A 53 -2.33 21.42 -4.92
CA LEU A 53 -2.16 19.99 -4.65
C LEU A 53 -3.15 19.43 -3.62
N PRO A 54 -3.42 20.09 -2.47
CA PRO A 54 -4.46 19.64 -1.54
C PRO A 54 -5.87 19.65 -2.18
N VAL A 55 -6.16 20.66 -3.01
CA VAL A 55 -7.46 20.78 -3.70
C VAL A 55 -7.63 19.64 -4.70
N SER A 56 -6.62 19.36 -5.51
CA SER A 56 -6.63 18.25 -6.46
C SER A 56 -6.74 16.89 -5.77
N ALA A 57 -6.06 16.69 -4.64
CA ALA A 57 -6.18 15.47 -3.84
C ALA A 57 -7.61 15.29 -3.29
N SER A 58 -8.23 16.37 -2.81
CA SER A 58 -9.65 16.35 -2.36
C SER A 58 -10.60 16.00 -3.49
N GLN A 59 -10.44 16.63 -4.66
CA GLN A 59 -11.27 16.34 -5.84
C GLN A 59 -11.12 14.89 -6.31
N ALA A 60 -9.90 14.35 -6.28
CA ALA A 60 -9.67 12.94 -6.61
C ALA A 60 -10.33 11.99 -5.60
N ALA A 61 -10.32 12.31 -4.30
CA ALA A 61 -11.00 11.52 -3.27
C ALA A 61 -12.53 11.54 -3.47
N GLU A 62 -13.10 12.71 -3.79
CA GLU A 62 -14.51 12.86 -4.13
C GLU A 62 -14.88 12.05 -5.39
N ALA A 63 -14.04 12.09 -6.43
CA ALA A 63 -14.25 11.30 -7.64
C ALA A 63 -14.21 9.79 -7.35
N ALA A 64 -13.30 9.33 -6.49
CA ALA A 64 -13.24 7.93 -6.08
C ALA A 64 -14.51 7.49 -5.33
N THR A 65 -15.03 8.34 -4.43
CA THR A 65 -16.26 8.03 -3.69
C THR A 65 -17.52 8.14 -4.55
N ALA A 66 -17.54 8.99 -5.58
CA ALA A 66 -18.66 9.14 -6.50
C ALA A 66 -18.99 7.83 -7.26
N VAL A 67 -18.03 6.91 -7.41
CA VAL A 67 -18.21 5.61 -8.06
C VAL A 67 -19.15 4.69 -7.26
N HIS A 68 -19.34 4.91 -5.95
CA HIS A 68 -20.19 4.06 -5.12
C HIS A 68 -21.65 4.00 -5.54
N GLY A 69 -22.23 5.14 -5.93
CA GLY A 69 -23.64 5.22 -6.32
C GLY A 69 -23.97 4.28 -7.49
N PRO A 70 -23.32 4.46 -8.65
CA PRO A 70 -23.50 3.57 -9.80
C PRO A 70 -23.23 2.09 -9.50
N LEU A 71 -22.16 1.78 -8.77
CA LEU A 71 -21.85 0.37 -8.42
C LEU A 71 -22.91 -0.26 -7.53
N ARG A 72 -23.51 0.50 -6.61
CA ARG A 72 -24.62 0.02 -5.78
C ARG A 72 -25.85 -0.30 -6.63
N THR A 73 -26.19 0.55 -7.59
CA THR A 73 -27.31 0.29 -8.52
C THR A 73 -27.11 -0.99 -9.33
N VAL A 74 -25.88 -1.25 -9.80
CA VAL A 74 -25.57 -2.51 -10.52
C VAL A 74 -25.68 -3.71 -9.58
N ASP A 75 -25.14 -3.63 -8.35
CA ASP A 75 -25.25 -4.69 -7.34
C ASP A 75 -26.72 -5.03 -7.02
N GLU A 76 -27.56 -4.03 -6.79
CA GLU A 76 -28.99 -4.18 -6.54
C GLU A 76 -29.71 -4.85 -7.73
N SER A 77 -29.39 -4.43 -8.96
CA SER A 77 -29.99 -4.99 -10.18
C SER A 77 -29.60 -6.46 -10.39
N LEU A 78 -28.34 -6.81 -10.17
CA LEU A 78 -27.86 -8.19 -10.29
C LEU A 78 -28.48 -9.12 -9.24
N ARG A 79 -28.68 -8.62 -8.02
CA ARG A 79 -29.36 -9.38 -6.94
C ARG A 79 -30.83 -9.58 -7.24
N ALA A 80 -31.52 -8.55 -7.73
CA ALA A 80 -32.92 -8.66 -8.16
C ALA A 80 -33.06 -9.73 -9.26
N TYR A 81 -32.16 -9.72 -10.24
CA TYR A 81 -32.17 -10.72 -11.31
C TYR A 81 -31.88 -12.14 -10.81
N LEU A 82 -30.94 -12.34 -9.88
CA LEU A 82 -30.72 -13.64 -9.24
C LEU A 82 -31.95 -14.14 -8.49
N HIS A 83 -32.66 -13.23 -7.82
CA HIS A 83 -33.91 -13.56 -7.14
C HIS A 83 -35.00 -14.00 -8.14
N GLU A 84 -35.15 -13.30 -9.27
CA GLU A 84 -36.07 -13.69 -10.34
C GLU A 84 -35.74 -15.06 -10.96
N LEU A 85 -34.45 -15.42 -11.02
CA LEU A 85 -34.00 -16.73 -11.47
C LEU A 85 -34.25 -17.87 -10.45
N GLY A 86 -34.74 -17.56 -9.25
CA GLY A 86 -34.87 -18.52 -8.15
C GLY A 86 -33.52 -19.00 -7.59
N ALA A 87 -32.43 -18.32 -7.94
CA ALA A 87 -31.07 -18.65 -7.50
C ALA A 87 -30.77 -17.99 -6.15
N THR A 88 -31.51 -18.38 -5.11
CA THR A 88 -31.34 -17.86 -3.73
C THR A 88 -30.16 -18.48 -2.97
N GLY A 89 -29.41 -19.38 -3.61
CA GLY A 89 -28.28 -20.11 -3.03
C GLY A 89 -26.95 -19.37 -3.06
N ARG A 90 -26.83 -18.21 -2.38
CA ARG A 90 -25.58 -17.80 -1.74
C ARG A 90 -25.85 -16.71 -0.70
N ASP A 91 -25.61 -17.06 0.56
CA ASP A 91 -25.75 -16.16 1.70
C ASP A 91 -24.74 -14.99 1.58
N PRO A 92 -25.19 -13.72 1.58
CA PRO A 92 -24.34 -12.55 1.38
C PRO A 92 -23.43 -12.22 2.57
N THR A 93 -23.49 -12.98 3.67
CA THR A 93 -22.76 -12.69 4.90
C THR A 93 -21.31 -13.16 4.92
N THR A 94 -20.84 -13.89 3.90
CA THR A 94 -19.42 -14.27 3.82
C THR A 94 -18.66 -13.18 3.07
N PRO A 95 -17.90 -12.30 3.75
CA PRO A 95 -17.03 -11.36 3.05
C PRO A 95 -16.10 -12.17 2.12
N PRO A 96 -15.82 -11.68 0.90
CA PRO A 96 -14.86 -12.34 0.03
C PRO A 96 -13.57 -12.48 0.82
N ARG A 97 -13.19 -13.73 1.13
CA ARG A 97 -11.92 -14.03 1.77
C ARG A 97 -10.85 -13.39 0.89
N ARG A 98 -10.24 -12.31 1.38
CA ARG A 98 -9.05 -11.74 0.76
C ARG A 98 -8.13 -12.94 0.55
N PRO A 99 -7.70 -13.26 -0.68
CA PRO A 99 -6.60 -14.21 -0.79
C PRO A 99 -5.51 -13.63 0.09
N ASP A 100 -5.08 -14.39 1.12
CA ASP A 100 -3.90 -14.02 1.87
C ASP A 100 -2.85 -13.68 0.82
N PRO A 101 -2.16 -12.53 0.93
CA PRO A 101 -0.99 -12.30 0.13
C PRO A 101 -0.06 -13.46 0.49
N THR A 102 -0.06 -14.49 -0.34
CA THR A 102 0.95 -15.54 -0.30
C THR A 102 2.22 -14.74 -0.45
N PRO A 103 3.10 -14.68 0.57
CA PRO A 103 4.32 -13.93 0.44
C PRO A 103 5.03 -14.59 -0.74
N ALA A 104 5.10 -13.89 -1.87
CA ALA A 104 6.02 -14.29 -2.91
C ALA A 104 7.38 -14.34 -2.20
N PRO A 105 8.15 -15.45 -2.30
CA PRO A 105 9.49 -15.46 -1.77
C PRO A 105 10.19 -14.23 -2.36
N ALA A 106 10.60 -13.32 -1.49
CA ALA A 106 11.24 -12.08 -1.92
C ALA A 106 12.39 -12.48 -2.85
N PRO A 107 12.50 -11.90 -4.06
CA PRO A 107 13.67 -12.10 -4.87
C PRO A 107 14.87 -11.75 -3.98
N THR A 108 15.83 -12.67 -3.87
CA THR A 108 17.06 -12.45 -3.13
C THR A 108 17.73 -11.23 -3.74
N ALA A 109 17.54 -10.06 -3.12
CA ALA A 109 18.11 -8.82 -3.59
C ALA A 109 19.63 -9.02 -3.65
N PRO A 110 20.30 -8.58 -4.74
CA PRO A 110 21.75 -8.58 -4.77
C PRO A 110 22.23 -7.80 -3.54
N GLY A 111 22.98 -8.49 -2.68
CA GLY A 111 23.46 -7.93 -1.43
C GLY A 111 24.86 -7.35 -1.61
N VAL A 112 25.11 -6.19 -1.01
CA VAL A 112 26.46 -5.62 -0.93
C VAL A 112 27.22 -6.35 0.18
N PRO A 113 28.40 -6.93 -0.10
CA PRO A 113 29.23 -7.52 0.94
C PRO A 113 29.81 -6.41 1.83
N ALA A 114 29.61 -6.54 3.13
CA ALA A 114 30.27 -5.70 4.11
C ALA A 114 31.65 -6.25 4.50
N PRO A 115 32.55 -5.42 5.05
CA PRO A 115 33.90 -5.82 5.43
C PRO A 115 33.97 -6.90 6.52
N ASP A 116 32.88 -7.09 7.28
CA ASP A 116 32.73 -8.13 8.30
C ASP A 116 32.19 -9.46 7.75
N GLY A 117 31.98 -9.56 6.43
CA GLY A 117 31.45 -10.75 5.75
C GLY A 117 29.92 -10.84 5.75
N SER A 118 29.21 -9.90 6.37
CA SER A 118 27.75 -9.82 6.29
C SER A 118 27.30 -9.27 4.93
N ARG A 119 26.05 -9.53 4.54
CA ARG A 119 25.46 -9.03 3.28
C ARG A 119 24.24 -8.19 3.58
N TYR A 120 24.25 -6.95 3.09
CA TYR A 120 23.15 -6.01 3.25
C TYR A 120 22.36 -5.84 1.94
N PRO A 121 21.05 -5.59 2.00
CA PRO A 121 20.27 -5.23 0.81
C PRO A 121 20.88 -4.01 0.12
N THR A 122 20.86 -3.97 -1.22
CA THR A 122 21.39 -2.83 -1.99
C THR A 122 20.70 -1.51 -1.61
N GLU A 123 19.42 -1.58 -1.22
CA GLU A 123 18.62 -0.45 -0.75
C GLU A 123 19.11 0.14 0.59
N ALA A 124 19.94 -0.60 1.33
CA ALA A 124 20.58 -0.16 2.57
C ALA A 124 22.05 0.22 2.38
N ALA A 125 22.59 0.16 1.15
CA ALA A 125 24.00 0.45 0.88
C ALA A 125 24.39 1.89 1.24
N TRP A 126 23.45 2.84 1.13
CA TRP A 126 23.67 4.24 1.53
C TRP A 126 23.88 4.42 3.04
N CYS A 127 23.40 3.48 3.87
CA CYS A 127 23.60 3.53 5.33
C CYS A 127 25.05 3.21 5.74
N VAL A 128 25.84 2.58 4.87
CA VAL A 128 27.24 2.25 5.15
C VAL A 128 28.07 3.53 5.37
N ASP A 129 27.75 4.59 4.63
CA ASP A 129 28.37 5.91 4.77
C ASP A 129 27.90 6.69 6.00
N MET A 130 26.94 6.17 6.76
CA MET A 130 26.46 6.74 8.01
C MET A 130 26.94 5.95 9.24
N LEU A 131 27.57 4.79 9.05
CA LEU A 131 28.13 4.02 10.16
C LEU A 131 29.39 4.70 10.72
N PRO A 132 29.57 4.78 12.05
CA PRO A 132 30.79 5.33 12.65
C PRO A 132 32.02 4.53 12.20
N CYS A 133 33.16 5.18 11.97
CA CYS A 133 34.35 4.58 11.32
C CYS A 133 34.79 3.22 11.91
N ARG A 134 34.61 3.04 13.22
CA ARG A 134 34.89 1.79 13.95
C ARG A 134 34.10 0.57 13.47
N VAL A 135 32.98 0.78 12.76
CA VAL A 135 32.14 -0.27 12.17
C VAL A 135 32.50 -0.50 10.69
N ARG A 136 33.14 0.48 10.02
CA ARG A 136 33.53 0.37 8.62
C ARG A 136 34.79 -0.49 8.42
N ALA A 137 35.72 -0.44 9.36
CA ALA A 137 36.82 -1.38 9.44
C ALA A 137 36.40 -2.46 10.43
N GLY A 138 36.26 -3.72 10.03
CA GLY A 138 35.84 -4.84 10.88
C GLY A 138 36.84 -5.14 12.02
N GLN A 139 37.05 -4.20 12.94
CA GLN A 139 37.85 -4.39 14.13
C GLN A 139 36.98 -5.05 15.21
N PRO A 140 37.45 -6.14 15.83
CA PRO A 140 36.73 -6.79 16.91
C PRO A 140 36.56 -5.80 18.07
N SER A 141 35.32 -5.68 18.55
CA SER A 141 34.97 -4.94 19.76
C SER A 141 35.60 -5.63 20.98
N THR A 142 36.84 -5.27 21.30
CA THR A 142 37.39 -5.46 22.64
C THR A 142 37.19 -4.16 23.42
N ALA A 143 36.10 -4.07 24.17
CA ALA A 143 36.04 -3.23 25.36
C ALA A 143 36.48 -4.08 26.57
N PRO A 144 36.98 -3.51 27.69
CA PRO A 144 36.77 -2.14 28.13
C PRO A 144 38.03 -1.43 28.71
N TRP A 145 37.91 -0.11 28.94
CA TRP A 145 38.82 0.77 29.70
C TRP A 145 40.15 1.24 29.05
N ALA A 146 40.08 2.34 28.28
CA ALA A 146 41.12 3.39 28.28
C ALA A 146 40.57 4.68 27.65
N SER A 147 40.88 5.81 28.29
CA SER A 147 40.49 7.18 27.92
C SER A 147 40.99 7.62 26.52
N PRO A 148 40.42 8.70 25.93
CA PRO A 148 40.44 8.93 24.49
C PRO A 148 41.75 9.57 24.04
N THR A 149 42.39 9.01 23.02
CA THR A 149 43.34 9.75 22.19
C THR A 149 42.65 10.04 20.86
N ALA A 150 42.45 11.33 20.58
CA ALA A 150 41.86 11.81 19.35
C ALA A 150 42.70 11.37 18.15
N VAL A 151 42.07 10.73 17.17
CA VAL A 151 42.64 10.56 15.83
C VAL A 151 41.83 11.48 14.91
N SER A 152 42.47 12.58 14.50
CA SER A 152 42.00 13.39 13.38
C SER A 152 42.26 12.61 12.10
N CYS A 153 41.21 12.40 11.29
CA CYS A 153 41.38 12.00 9.91
C CYS A 153 41.39 13.28 9.05
N HIS A 154 42.42 13.39 8.23
CA HIS A 154 42.59 14.43 7.22
C HIS A 154 41.85 14.06 5.93
#